data_AF-A0A3N6I765-F1
#
_entry.id   AF-A0A3N6I765-F1
#
_cell.length_a   1.000
_cell.length_b   1.000
_cell.length_c   1.000
_cell.angle_alpha   90.00
_cell.angle_beta   90.00
_cell.angle_gamma   90.00
#
_symmetry.space_group_name_H-M   'P 1'
#
loop_
_entity.id
_entity.type
_entity.pdbx_description
1 polymer ?
#
loop_
_entity_poly.entity_id
_entity_poly.type
_entity_poly.pdbx_seq_one_letter_code
_entity_poly.pdbx_strand_id
1 'polypeptide(L)'
;MPVEHQRHGATAAAHSLLLAGYSVHLDPSLNTLAAPDGDRQAARRYLDRLAERARAAETDQDVAAVLAEIAAPEEGLLPQLVQSLISTWATWGERRREAGLDEGPADQLMEITSSLSNHARRITQIRNQAARHTPPAAAPGKTVPPPAPSPAPSARRR
;
A
#
# COMPACT_ATOMS: atom_id res chain seq x y z
N MET A 1 25.28 -23.44 -18.49
CA MET A 1 24.56 -22.63 -17.48
C MET A 1 23.07 -22.89 -17.64
N PRO A 2 22.30 -23.08 -16.56
CA PRO A 2 20.84 -23.22 -16.66
C PRO A 2 20.23 -21.97 -17.31
N VAL A 3 19.29 -22.15 -18.24
CA VAL A 3 18.66 -21.05 -19.00
C VAL A 3 18.06 -19.98 -18.07
N GLU A 4 17.51 -20.38 -16.93
CA GLU A 4 16.95 -19.46 -15.93
C GLU A 4 18.00 -18.57 -15.27
N HIS A 5 19.20 -19.09 -14.98
CA HIS A 5 20.29 -18.28 -14.42
C HIS A 5 20.75 -17.21 -15.42
N GLN A 6 20.78 -17.57 -16.71
CA GLN A 6 21.12 -16.62 -17.78
C GLN A 6 20.05 -15.52 -17.92
N ARG A 7 18.76 -15.85 -17.80
CA ARG A 7 17.66 -14.88 -17.83
C ARG A 7 17.70 -13.92 -16.64
N HIS A 8 17.93 -14.42 -15.43
CA HIS A 8 18.10 -13.58 -14.24
C HIS A 8 19.32 -12.66 -14.35
N GLY A 9 20.45 -13.17 -14.84
CA GLY A 9 21.66 -12.37 -15.07
C GLY A 9 21.45 -11.26 -16.11
N ALA A 10 20.84 -11.59 -17.26
CA ALA A 10 20.53 -10.62 -18.31
C ALA A 10 19.57 -9.52 -17.82
N THR A 11 18.54 -9.91 -17.05
CA THR A 11 17.59 -8.97 -16.46
C THR A 11 18.25 -8.03 -15.45
N ALA A 12 19.05 -8.58 -14.53
CA ALA A 12 19.74 -7.79 -13.52
C ALA A 12 20.74 -6.80 -14.16
N ALA A 13 21.48 -7.23 -15.17
CA ALA A 13 22.43 -6.38 -15.89
C ALA A 13 21.71 -5.23 -16.63
N ALA A 14 20.65 -5.55 -17.38
CA ALA A 14 19.87 -4.54 -18.09
C ALA A 14 19.21 -3.54 -17.13
N HIS A 15 18.69 -4.02 -16.00
CA HIS A 15 18.11 -3.16 -14.97
C HIS A 15 19.14 -2.20 -14.33
N SER A 16 20.34 -2.69 -14.01
CA SER A 16 21.42 -1.85 -13.49
C SER A 16 21.83 -0.76 -14.47
N LEU A 17 21.90 -1.06 -15.76
CA LEU A 17 22.21 -0.08 -16.80
C LEU A 17 21.09 0.95 -16.99
N LEU A 18 19.82 0.53 -16.94
CA LEU A 18 18.66 1.44 -16.97
C LEU A 18 18.68 2.39 -15.76
N LEU A 19 18.95 1.88 -14.56
CA LEU A 19 19.08 2.71 -13.35
C LEU A 19 20.26 3.70 -13.43
N ALA A 20 21.32 3.33 -14.14
CA ALA A 20 22.46 4.22 -14.41
C ALA A 20 22.19 5.25 -15.53
N GLY A 21 20.96 5.29 -16.08
CA GLY A 21 20.53 6.26 -17.08
C GLY A 21 20.85 5.88 -18.52
N TYR A 22 21.32 4.65 -18.78
CA TYR A 22 21.54 4.16 -20.14
C TYR A 22 20.24 3.66 -20.77
N SER A 23 20.07 3.91 -22.06
CA SER A 23 18.98 3.32 -22.82
C SER A 23 19.34 1.88 -23.18
N VAL A 24 18.65 0.90 -22.58
CA VAL A 24 18.90 -0.52 -22.80
C VAL A 24 17.62 -1.19 -23.28
N HIS A 25 17.73 -1.96 -24.35
CA HIS A 25 16.66 -2.82 -24.84
C HIS A 25 16.94 -4.26 -24.41
N LEU A 26 16.13 -4.76 -23.48
CA LEU A 26 16.15 -6.17 -23.08
C LEU A 26 15.02 -6.90 -23.80
N ASP A 27 15.33 -8.03 -24.43
CA ASP A 27 14.32 -8.91 -24.99
C ASP A 27 13.28 -9.26 -23.90
N PRO A 28 11.98 -9.03 -24.14
CA PRO A 28 10.93 -9.31 -23.16
C PRO A 28 10.93 -10.76 -22.65
N SER A 29 11.35 -11.72 -23.48
CA SER A 29 11.49 -13.11 -23.09
C SER A 29 12.60 -13.33 -22.07
N LEU A 30 13.57 -12.43 -21.97
CA LEU A 30 14.65 -12.49 -20.99
C LEU A 30 14.30 -11.75 -19.70
N ASN A 31 13.37 -10.78 -19.73
CA ASN A 31 13.02 -9.93 -18.60
C ASN A 31 12.18 -10.67 -17.54
N THR A 32 12.84 -11.14 -16.49
CA THR A 32 12.18 -11.78 -15.35
C THR A 32 11.53 -10.78 -14.38
N LEU A 33 11.76 -9.48 -14.56
CA LEU A 33 11.23 -8.39 -13.72
C LEU A 33 10.04 -7.66 -14.36
N ALA A 34 9.65 -8.02 -15.59
CA ALA A 34 8.45 -7.48 -16.23
C ALA A 34 7.20 -8.00 -15.50
N ALA A 35 6.78 -7.30 -14.44
CA ALA A 35 5.34 -7.15 -14.22
C ALA A 35 4.76 -6.45 -15.46
N PRO A 36 3.51 -6.71 -15.88
CA PRO A 36 2.91 -5.97 -16.99
C PRO A 36 3.04 -4.48 -16.67
N ASP A 37 3.77 -3.72 -17.52
CA ASP A 37 4.15 -2.32 -17.25
C ASP A 37 2.95 -1.43 -16.85
N GLY A 38 1.74 -1.83 -17.26
CA GLY A 38 0.48 -1.22 -16.89
C GLY A 38 0.23 -1.15 -15.38
N ASP A 39 0.57 -2.18 -14.61
CA ASP A 39 0.31 -2.23 -13.17
C ASP A 39 1.24 -1.27 -12.41
N ARG A 40 2.51 -1.19 -12.82
CA ARG A 40 3.48 -0.25 -12.25
C ARG A 40 3.08 1.21 -12.54
N GLN A 41 2.66 1.51 -13.77
CA GLN A 41 2.18 2.84 -14.13
C GLN A 41 0.86 3.21 -13.44
N ALA A 42 -0.03 2.24 -13.24
CA ALA A 42 -1.26 2.44 -12.46
C ALA A 42 -0.94 2.76 -11.00
N ALA A 43 -0.03 2.00 -10.38
CA ALA A 43 0.44 2.26 -9.02
C ALA A 43 1.09 3.65 -8.89
N ARG A 44 1.92 4.06 -9.87
CA ARG A 44 2.51 5.40 -9.86
C ARG A 44 1.45 6.51 -9.92
N ARG A 45 0.53 6.42 -10.88
CA ARG A 45 -0.59 7.38 -10.99
C ARG A 45 -1.47 7.41 -9.74
N TYR A 46 -1.62 6.27 -9.07
CA TYR A 46 -2.32 6.21 -7.79
C TYR A 46 -1.59 6.99 -6.70
N LEU A 47 -0.27 6.78 -6.53
CA LEU A 47 0.55 7.51 -5.57
C LEU A 47 0.58 9.02 -5.86
N ASP A 48 0.66 9.43 -7.13
CA ASP A 48 0.63 10.85 -7.51
C ASP A 48 -0.72 11.49 -7.11
N ARG A 49 -1.85 10.81 -7.35
CA ARG A 49 -3.18 11.27 -6.91
C ARG A 49 -3.32 11.34 -5.39
N LEU A 50 -2.74 10.38 -4.68
CA LEU A 50 -2.75 10.37 -3.22
C LEU A 50 -1.94 11.55 -2.65
N ALA A 51 -0.79 11.86 -3.25
CA ALA A 51 0.02 13.02 -2.87
C ALA A 51 -0.71 14.34 -3.13
N GLU A 52 -1.39 14.48 -4.26
CA GLU A 52 -2.20 15.67 -4.55
C GLU A 52 -3.38 15.83 -3.59
N ARG A 53 -4.07 14.74 -3.23
CA ARG A 53 -5.10 14.77 -2.17
C ARG A 53 -4.54 15.21 -0.82
N ALA A 54 -3.35 14.73 -0.46
CA ALA A 54 -2.69 15.14 0.77
C ALA A 54 -2.34 16.64 0.78
N ARG A 55 -1.94 17.19 -0.37
CA ARG A 55 -1.64 18.63 -0.54
C ARG A 55 -2.89 19.51 -0.52
N ALA A 56 -3.99 19.00 -1.06
CA ALA A 56 -5.27 19.69 -1.12
C ALA A 56 -6.14 19.50 0.14
N ALA A 57 -5.64 18.79 1.16
CA ALA A 57 -6.36 18.58 2.40
C ALA A 57 -6.51 19.90 3.17
N GLU A 58 -7.74 20.37 3.35
CA GLU A 58 -8.03 21.60 4.09
C GLU A 58 -8.51 21.32 5.52
N THR A 59 -8.92 20.07 5.79
CA THR A 59 -9.50 19.66 7.07
C THR A 59 -8.76 18.48 7.68
N ASP A 60 -8.86 18.34 9.01
CA ASP A 60 -8.35 17.18 9.74
C ASP A 60 -8.96 15.86 9.23
N GLN A 61 -10.20 15.91 8.73
CA GLN A 61 -10.89 14.76 8.15
C GLN A 61 -10.26 14.32 6.82
N ASP A 62 -9.82 15.27 5.99
CA ASP A 62 -9.11 14.98 4.74
C ASP A 62 -7.76 14.33 5.02
N VAL A 63 -7.02 14.85 6.00
CA VAL A 63 -5.75 14.27 6.46
C VAL A 63 -5.97 12.87 7.03
N ALA A 64 -7.02 12.67 7.83
CA ALA A 64 -7.36 11.37 8.39
C ALA A 64 -7.70 10.33 7.30
N ALA A 65 -8.41 10.73 6.24
CA ALA A 65 -8.72 9.86 5.10
C ALA A 65 -7.46 9.42 4.34
N VAL A 66 -6.52 10.35 4.10
CA VAL A 66 -5.23 10.02 3.48
C VAL A 66 -4.40 9.09 4.36
N LEU A 67 -4.33 9.37 5.67
CA LEU A 67 -3.62 8.50 6.62
C LEU A 67 -4.28 7.12 6.74
N ALA A 68 -5.60 7.02 6.56
CA ALA A 68 -6.30 5.75 6.53
C ALA A 68 -5.84 4.88 5.35
N GLU A 69 -5.72 5.45 4.15
CA GLU A 69 -5.24 4.71 2.96
C GLU A 69 -3.75 4.34 3.07
N ILE A 70 -2.92 5.22 3.63
CA ILE A 70 -1.48 4.96 3.77
C ILE A 70 -1.22 3.88 4.83
N ALA A 71 -1.86 4.01 5.99
CA ALA A 71 -1.51 3.23 7.17
C ALA A 71 -2.53 2.16 7.55
N ALA A 72 -3.58 1.92 6.72
CA ALA A 72 -4.57 0.86 6.90
C ALA A 72 -3.91 -0.45 7.37
N PRO A 73 -4.45 -1.14 8.38
CA PRO A 73 -3.91 -2.44 8.76
C PRO A 73 -3.98 -3.38 7.56
N GLU A 74 -2.91 -4.15 7.32
CA GLU A 74 -2.78 -5.20 6.30
C GLU A 74 -2.85 -4.74 4.83
N GLU A 75 -3.82 -3.91 4.47
CA GLU A 75 -4.06 -3.43 3.10
C GLU A 75 -3.50 -2.02 2.84
N GLY A 76 -2.97 -1.36 3.87
CA GLY A 76 -2.34 -0.06 3.72
C GLY A 76 -1.04 -0.13 2.91
N LEU A 77 -0.79 0.93 2.14
CA LEU A 77 0.41 1.04 1.32
C LEU A 77 1.70 0.87 2.15
N LEU A 78 1.73 1.46 3.34
CA LEU A 78 2.92 1.48 4.17
C LEU A 78 3.24 0.10 4.77
N PRO A 79 2.30 -0.64 5.39
CA PRO A 79 2.53 -2.03 5.78
C PRO A 79 2.95 -2.94 4.62
N GLN A 80 2.33 -2.81 3.44
CA GLN A 80 2.69 -3.62 2.27
C GLN A 80 4.12 -3.33 1.76
N LEU A 81 4.52 -2.06 1.76
CA LEU A 81 5.88 -1.65 1.38
C LEU A 81 6.91 -2.21 2.38
N VAL A 82 6.65 -2.06 3.68
CA VAL A 82 7.51 -2.59 4.74
C VAL A 82 7.65 -4.10 4.59
N GLN A 83 6.54 -4.82 4.42
CA GLN A 83 6.56 -6.27 4.28
C GLN A 83 7.35 -6.71 3.04
N SER A 84 7.17 -6.00 1.92
CA SER A 84 7.91 -6.26 0.67
C SER A 84 9.41 -6.09 0.85
N LEU A 85 9.84 -5.05 1.58
CA LEU A 85 11.25 -4.84 1.94
C LEU A 85 11.76 -5.94 2.88
N ILE A 86 10.97 -6.34 3.88
CA ILE A 86 11.31 -7.43 4.81
C ILE A 86 11.58 -8.73 4.05
N SER A 87 10.64 -9.13 3.20
CA SER A 87 10.79 -10.32 2.38
C SER A 87 12.03 -10.23 1.47
N THR A 88 12.29 -9.05 0.90
CA THR A 88 13.44 -8.86 0.01
C THR A 88 14.77 -9.03 0.74
N TRP A 89 14.98 -8.35 1.87
CA TRP A 89 16.27 -8.42 2.58
C TRP A 89 16.46 -9.76 3.28
N ALA A 90 15.40 -10.38 3.81
CA ALA A 90 15.51 -11.68 4.47
C ALA A 90 15.93 -12.77 3.47
N THR A 91 15.30 -12.82 2.29
CA THR A 91 15.68 -13.76 1.23
C THR A 91 17.06 -13.47 0.66
N TRP A 92 17.48 -12.20 0.63
CA TRP A 92 18.82 -11.84 0.18
C TRP A 92 19.91 -12.20 1.20
N GLY A 93 19.67 -11.90 2.47
CA GLY A 93 20.57 -12.23 3.58
C GLY A 93 20.81 -13.73 3.69
N GLU A 94 19.75 -14.55 3.60
CA GLU A 94 19.89 -16.02 3.62
C GLU A 94 20.78 -16.52 2.48
N ARG A 95 20.55 -16.06 1.25
CA ARG A 95 21.39 -16.43 0.10
C ARG A 95 22.84 -16.01 0.27
N ARG A 96 23.12 -14.87 0.93
CA ARG A 96 24.49 -14.43 1.20
C ARG A 96 25.17 -15.31 2.24
N ARG A 97 24.44 -15.69 3.30
CA ARG A 97 24.91 -16.64 4.33
C ARG A 97 25.27 -17.99 3.73
N GLU A 98 24.37 -18.57 2.94
CA GLU A 98 24.61 -19.85 2.25
C GLU A 98 25.83 -19.80 1.33
N ALA A 99 26.08 -18.65 0.71
CA ALA A 99 27.22 -18.41 -0.18
C ALA A 99 28.52 -18.03 0.56
N GLY A 100 28.51 -17.93 1.90
CA GLY A 100 29.67 -17.49 2.69
C GLY A 100 30.12 -16.06 2.37
N LEU A 101 29.19 -15.22 1.88
CA LEU A 101 29.46 -13.83 1.53
C LEU A 101 29.21 -12.92 2.74
N ASP A 102 29.92 -11.77 2.77
CA ASP A 102 29.76 -10.75 3.80
C ASP A 102 28.28 -10.37 4.02
N GLU A 103 27.80 -10.43 5.26
CA GLU A 103 26.42 -10.12 5.63
C GLU A 103 26.17 -8.62 5.78
N GLY A 104 27.21 -7.80 5.88
CA GLY A 104 27.12 -6.36 6.21
C GLY A 104 26.08 -5.57 5.42
N PRO A 105 25.97 -5.71 4.08
CA PRO A 105 24.94 -5.03 3.30
C PRO A 105 23.50 -5.51 3.59
N ALA A 106 23.32 -6.79 3.93
CA ALA A 106 22.01 -7.33 4.30
C ALA A 106 21.62 -6.88 5.72
N ASP A 107 22.57 -6.83 6.65
CA ASP A 107 22.37 -6.33 8.01
C ASP A 107 21.99 -4.84 8.01
N GLN A 108 22.66 -4.01 7.21
CA GLN A 108 22.28 -2.60 7.05
C GLN A 108 20.84 -2.46 6.52
N LEU A 109 20.45 -3.29 5.56
CA LEU A 109 19.10 -3.27 5.02
C LEU A 109 18.06 -3.76 6.04
N MET A 110 18.41 -4.74 6.89
CA MET A 110 17.59 -5.16 8.03
C MET A 110 17.37 -4.01 9.02
N GLU A 111 18.43 -3.27 9.38
CA GLU A 111 18.33 -2.14 10.31
C GLU A 111 17.43 -1.03 9.77
N ILE A 112 17.62 -0.65 8.50
CA ILE A 112 16.78 0.35 7.82
C ILE A 112 15.31 -0.11 7.82
N THR A 113 15.06 -1.37 7.48
CA THR A 113 13.70 -1.91 7.41
C THR A 113 13.06 -1.99 8.81
N SER A 114 13.83 -2.28 9.84
CA SER A 114 13.38 -2.27 11.24
C SER A 114 13.02 -0.85 11.69
N SER A 115 13.84 0.14 11.35
CA SER A 115 13.55 1.55 11.59
C SER A 115 12.26 1.97 10.87
N LEU A 116 12.12 1.63 9.58
CA LEU A 116 10.93 1.95 8.80
C LEU A 116 9.67 1.29 9.40
N SER A 117 9.78 0.05 9.86
CA SER A 117 8.69 -0.66 10.54
C SER A 117 8.24 0.08 11.81
N ASN A 118 9.19 0.61 12.59
CA ASN A 118 8.89 1.39 13.78
C ASN A 118 8.19 2.71 13.42
N HIS A 119 8.65 3.41 12.38
CA HIS A 119 7.99 4.62 11.87
C HIS A 119 6.58 4.32 11.36
N ALA A 120 6.39 3.20 10.64
CA ALA A 120 5.09 2.76 10.17
C ALA A 120 4.11 2.53 11.32
N ARG A 121 4.54 1.84 12.39
CA ARG A 121 3.70 1.66 13.59
C ARG A 121 3.31 3.00 14.23
N ARG A 122 4.24 3.96 14.31
CA ARG A 122 3.94 5.31 14.84
C ARG A 122 2.91 6.04 13.98
N ILE A 123 3.02 5.97 12.66
CA ILE A 123 2.03 6.57 11.73
C ILE A 123 0.66 5.92 11.92
N THR A 124 0.59 4.58 12.04
CA THR A 124 -0.66 3.86 12.34
C THR A 124 -1.28 4.32 13.66
N GLN A 125 -0.47 4.56 14.69
CA GLN A 125 -0.93 5.10 15.97
C GLN A 125 -1.50 6.52 15.83
N ILE A 126 -0.82 7.40 15.09
CA ILE A 126 -1.29 8.77 14.82
C ILE A 126 -2.63 8.74 14.09
N ARG A 127 -2.76 7.89 13.05
CA ARG A 127 -4.04 7.70 12.36
C ARG A 127 -5.14 7.25 13.33
N ASN A 128 -4.85 6.27 14.19
CA ASN A 128 -5.82 5.78 15.17
C ASN A 128 -6.25 6.88 16.17
N GLN A 129 -5.36 7.81 16.51
CA GLN A 129 -5.69 8.98 17.32
C GLN A 129 -6.58 9.95 16.54
N ALA A 130 -6.19 10.31 15.30
CA ALA A 130 -6.98 11.21 14.43
C ALA A 130 -8.42 10.69 14.21
N ALA A 131 -8.57 9.38 13.99
CA ALA A 131 -9.88 8.73 13.84
C ALA A 131 -10.77 8.85 15.09
N ARG A 132 -10.18 8.94 16.30
CA ARG A 132 -10.94 9.13 17.55
C ARG A 132 -11.42 10.56 17.76
N HIS A 133 -10.78 11.54 17.12
CA HIS A 133 -11.12 12.95 17.20
C HIS A 133 -12.09 13.41 16.11
N THR A 134 -12.33 12.58 15.09
CA THR A 134 -13.35 12.85 14.06
C THR A 134 -14.72 12.41 14.59
N PRO A 135 -15.73 13.30 14.69
CA PRO A 135 -17.06 12.89 15.08
C PRO A 135 -17.59 11.85 14.08
N PRO A 136 -18.31 10.80 14.52
CA PRO A 136 -18.91 9.85 13.60
C PRO A 136 -19.82 10.62 12.64
N ALA A 137 -19.61 10.45 11.33
CA ALA A 137 -20.55 10.94 10.33
C ALA A 137 -21.94 10.47 10.74
N ALA A 138 -22.88 11.42 10.85
CA ALA A 138 -24.25 11.14 11.27
C ALA A 138 -24.75 9.92 10.48
N ALA A 139 -25.12 8.86 11.20
CA ALA A 139 -25.71 7.67 10.60
C ALA A 139 -26.84 8.11 9.65
N PRO A 140 -27.02 7.44 8.49
CA PRO A 140 -28.14 7.74 7.60
C PRO A 140 -29.41 7.76 8.44
N GLY A 141 -30.12 8.88 8.35
CA GLY A 141 -31.18 9.25 9.27
C GLY A 141 -32.17 8.12 9.53
N LYS A 142 -32.62 8.05 10.78
CA LYS A 142 -33.76 7.26 11.25
C LYS A 142 -34.85 7.23 10.17
N THR A 143 -35.08 6.08 9.55
CA THR A 143 -36.36 5.82 8.88
C THR A 143 -37.42 5.81 9.97
N VAL A 144 -38.09 6.95 10.14
CA VAL A 144 -39.33 7.05 10.90
C VAL A 144 -40.32 6.06 10.25
N PRO A 145 -40.87 5.07 10.98
CA PRO A 145 -41.89 4.21 10.41
C PRO A 145 -43.11 5.05 10.03
N PRO A 146 -43.78 4.78 8.89
CA PRO A 146 -44.94 5.55 8.47
C PRO A 146 -46.04 5.50 9.54
N PRO A 147 -46.80 6.59 9.75
CA PRO A 147 -47.89 6.60 10.73
C PRO A 147 -48.95 5.56 10.33
N ALA A 148 -49.38 4.78 11.32
CA ALA A 148 -50.43 3.77 11.14
C ALA A 148 -51.73 4.43 10.63
N PRO A 149 -52.47 3.79 9.70
CA PRO A 149 -53.74 4.32 9.21
C PRO A 149 -54.78 4.36 10.35
N SER A 150 -55.44 5.52 10.50
CA SER A 150 -56.55 5.69 11.45
C SER A 150 -57.73 4.77 11.11
N PRO A 151 -58.40 4.16 12.11
CA PRO A 151 -59.59 3.37 11.86
C PRO A 151 -60.75 4.26 11.39
N ALA A 152 -61.42 3.83 10.31
CA ALA A 152 -62.58 4.50 9.74
C ALA A 152 -63.79 4.45 10.70
N PRO A 153 -64.68 5.47 10.72
CA PRO A 153 -65.82 5.49 11.62
C PRO A 153 -66.89 4.48 11.20
N SER A 154 -67.33 3.69 12.17
CA SER A 154 -68.41 2.70 12.02
C SER A 154 -69.71 3.35 11.54
N ALA A 155 -70.17 2.96 10.36
CA ALA A 155 -71.46 3.36 9.82
C ALA A 155 -72.59 2.79 10.69
N ARG A 156 -73.33 3.70 11.34
CA ARG A 156 -74.59 3.46 12.05
C ARG A 156 -75.66 2.98 11.05
N ARG A 157 -76.11 1.73 11.16
CA ARG A 157 -77.34 1.27 10.50
C ARG A 157 -78.52 1.34 11.49
N ARG A 158 -79.63 1.86 10.95
CA ARG A 158 -80.95 2.00 11.54
C ARG A 158 -81.53 0.69 12.03
#